data_AF-A0A6A5AFL1-F1
#
_entry.id   AF-A0A6A5AFL1-F1
#
_cell.length_a   1.000
_cell.length_b   1.000
_cell.length_c   1.000
_cell.angle_alpha   90.00
_cell.angle_beta   90.00
_cell.angle_gamma   90.00
#
_symmetry.space_group_name_H-M   'P 1'
#
loop_
_entity.id
_entity.type
_entity.pdbx_description
1 polymer ?
#
loop_
_entity_poly.entity_id
_entity_poly.type
_entity_poly.pdbx_seq_one_letter_code
_entity_poly.pdbx_strand_id
1 'polypeptide(L)'
;MRRRCVSFLDATSGAAYTRSQVNIELSSVHNRRVHPSGALEQSIHDVWAAKLANNPRLFNGTKFRLAAFTATPTRLHMEWGLTDYKTYLGLCSRCDVVSSLATPPNQDTTIYLSNKIGVAGALLTADDKVCFLKRSSVVGAYPNMLDVPGGHPEPEHIGIDWSSLPVEPDDATNRRCAAEFFDSIAVEIVEEVNVPSSTLSPPLLLGVTLQGEAATPSFGNVLSSTIDRPTIVICIM
;
A
#
# COMPACT_ATOMS: atom_id res chain seq x y z
N MET A 1 -9.75 12.05 -12.31
CA MET A 1 -9.06 11.30 -11.25
C MET A 1 -9.53 11.83 -9.91
N ARG A 2 -10.57 11.21 -9.33
CA ARG A 2 -11.04 11.57 -7.98
C ARG A 2 -10.09 10.94 -6.97
N ARG A 3 -9.26 11.75 -6.29
CA ARG A 3 -8.49 11.30 -5.13
C ARG A 3 -9.31 11.61 -3.89
N ARG A 4 -9.54 10.60 -3.05
CA ARG A 4 -10.19 10.77 -1.75
C ARG A 4 -9.14 10.53 -0.68
N CYS A 5 -8.94 11.52 0.18
CA CYS A 5 -8.10 11.38 1.36
C CYS A 5 -8.99 11.18 2.57
N VAL A 6 -8.70 10.15 3.36
CA VAL A 6 -9.29 9.96 4.69
C VAL A 6 -8.19 10.28 5.69
N SER A 7 -8.34 11.41 6.37
CA SER A 7 -7.48 11.78 7.50
C SER A 7 -7.90 10.98 8.72
N PHE A 8 -6.94 10.36 9.41
CA PHE A 8 -7.17 9.77 10.71
C PHE A 8 -6.95 10.77 11.85
N LEU A 9 -6.38 11.95 11.56
CA LEU A 9 -6.17 13.01 12.55
C LEU A 9 -7.50 13.51 13.15
N ASP A 10 -8.55 13.63 12.33
CA ASP A 10 -9.86 14.04 12.82
C ASP A 10 -10.45 12.99 13.78
N ALA A 11 -10.16 11.72 13.52
CA ALA A 11 -10.61 10.63 14.35
C ALA A 11 -9.95 10.72 15.73
N THR A 12 -8.63 10.90 15.78
CA THR A 12 -7.77 10.87 16.98
C THR A 12 -7.66 12.18 17.78
N SER A 13 -8.59 13.12 17.62
CA SER A 13 -8.51 14.46 18.24
C SER A 13 -7.25 15.24 17.85
N GLY A 14 -6.75 15.05 16.63
CA GLY A 14 -5.61 15.77 16.04
C GLY A 14 -4.26 15.05 16.13
N ALA A 15 -4.19 13.83 16.67
CA ALA A 15 -2.94 13.07 16.80
C ALA A 15 -2.75 12.01 15.68
N ALA A 16 -1.53 11.62 15.35
CA ALA A 16 -1.33 10.51 14.41
C ALA A 16 -1.43 9.14 15.13
N TYR A 17 -1.79 8.08 14.41
CA TYR A 17 -1.84 6.73 14.98
C TYR A 17 -0.44 6.14 15.16
N THR A 18 -0.18 5.61 16.36
CA THR A 18 0.99 4.78 16.63
C THR A 18 0.71 3.32 16.29
N ARG A 19 1.77 2.49 16.16
CA ARG A 19 1.65 1.04 15.91
C ARG A 19 0.71 0.34 16.89
N SER A 20 0.76 0.69 18.19
CA SER A 20 -0.10 0.08 19.22
C SER A 20 -1.60 0.39 19.06
N GLN A 21 -1.94 1.40 18.28
CA GLN A 21 -3.31 1.78 17.99
C GLN A 21 -3.83 1.18 16.67
N VAL A 22 -3.00 0.41 15.96
CA VAL A 22 -3.37 -0.23 14.70
C VAL A 22 -3.49 -1.74 14.91
N ASN A 23 -4.70 -2.25 14.66
CA ASN A 23 -5.02 -3.66 14.66
C ASN A 23 -5.21 -4.11 13.23
N ILE A 24 -4.49 -5.17 12.83
CA ILE A 24 -4.68 -5.83 11.55
C ILE A 24 -5.29 -7.20 11.81
N GLU A 25 -6.27 -7.56 11.00
CA GLU A 25 -6.87 -8.87 10.96
C GLU A 25 -6.55 -9.52 9.61
N LEU A 26 -5.57 -10.43 9.58
CA LEU A 26 -5.23 -11.16 8.37
C LEU A 26 -6.07 -12.43 8.25
N SER A 27 -6.78 -12.60 7.14
CA SER A 27 -7.49 -13.83 6.82
C SER A 27 -7.70 -14.02 5.31
N SER A 28 -7.77 -15.28 4.88
CA SER A 28 -8.17 -15.66 3.52
C SER A 28 -9.61 -15.27 3.17
N VAL A 29 -10.50 -15.04 4.16
CA VAL A 29 -11.86 -14.54 3.90
C VAL A 29 -11.86 -13.11 3.35
N HIS A 30 -10.78 -12.37 3.63
CA HIS A 30 -10.54 -11.00 3.17
C HIS A 30 -9.81 -10.95 1.82
N ASN A 31 -9.61 -12.10 1.17
CA ASN A 31 -9.09 -12.14 -0.19
C ASN A 31 -10.10 -11.56 -1.19
N ARG A 32 -9.59 -11.18 -2.36
CA ARG A 32 -10.43 -10.75 -3.48
C ARG A 32 -11.39 -11.87 -3.87
N ARG A 33 -12.66 -11.51 -4.12
CA ARG A 33 -13.63 -12.42 -4.72
C ARG A 33 -13.43 -12.49 -6.23
N VAL A 34 -13.49 -13.71 -6.78
CA VAL A 34 -13.48 -13.92 -8.24
C VAL A 34 -14.75 -13.30 -8.83
N HIS A 35 -14.60 -12.51 -9.89
CA HIS A 35 -15.70 -11.87 -10.55
C HIS A 35 -16.49 -12.89 -11.41
N PRO A 36 -17.84 -12.81 -11.48
CA PRO A 36 -18.65 -13.77 -12.25
C PRO A 36 -18.36 -13.79 -13.76
N SER A 37 -17.86 -12.69 -14.32
CA SER A 37 -17.44 -12.64 -15.73
C SER A 37 -16.10 -13.34 -15.91
N GLY A 38 -16.12 -14.55 -16.47
CA GLY A 38 -14.91 -15.29 -16.84
C GLY A 38 -14.05 -14.55 -17.85
N ALA A 39 -14.63 -13.71 -18.72
CA ALA A 39 -13.88 -12.88 -19.66
C ALA A 39 -13.04 -11.80 -18.94
N LEU A 40 -13.57 -11.22 -17.85
CA LEU A 40 -12.81 -10.26 -17.05
C LEU A 40 -11.63 -10.95 -16.35
N GLU A 41 -11.87 -12.10 -15.73
CA GLU A 41 -10.82 -12.87 -15.04
C GLU A 41 -9.73 -13.35 -16.01
N GLN A 42 -10.13 -13.81 -17.21
CA GLN A 42 -9.18 -14.16 -18.26
C GLN A 42 -8.34 -12.95 -18.69
N SER A 43 -8.94 -11.75 -18.76
CA SER A 43 -8.21 -10.55 -19.15
C SER A 43 -7.06 -10.19 -18.19
N ILE A 44 -7.12 -10.61 -16.91
CA ILE A 44 -6.01 -10.45 -15.96
C ILE A 44 -4.79 -11.26 -16.43
N HIS A 45 -5.02 -12.48 -16.92
CA HIS A 45 -3.97 -13.33 -17.46
C HIS A 45 -3.42 -12.80 -18.78
N ASP A 46 -4.28 -12.30 -19.67
CA ASP A 46 -3.88 -11.77 -20.97
C ASP A 46 -3.01 -10.51 -20.82
N VAL A 47 -3.41 -9.59 -19.93
CA VAL A 47 -2.62 -8.38 -19.61
C VAL A 47 -1.25 -8.76 -19.07
N TRP A 48 -1.18 -9.75 -18.17
CA TRP A 48 0.07 -10.23 -17.61
C TRP A 48 0.99 -10.85 -18.67
N ALA A 49 0.44 -11.70 -19.53
CA ALA A 49 1.19 -12.33 -20.61
C ALA A 49 1.77 -11.27 -21.57
N ALA A 50 0.99 -10.24 -21.92
CA ALA A 50 1.47 -9.14 -22.75
C ALA A 50 2.59 -8.33 -22.05
N LYS A 51 2.47 -8.07 -20.74
CA LYS A 51 3.52 -7.40 -19.96
C LYS A 51 4.80 -8.21 -19.87
N LEU A 52 4.71 -9.52 -19.65
CA LEU A 52 5.86 -10.43 -19.64
C LEU A 52 6.53 -10.53 -21.01
N ALA A 53 5.76 -10.58 -22.10
CA ALA A 53 6.30 -10.60 -23.46
C ALA A 53 7.14 -9.34 -23.75
N ASN A 54 6.73 -8.18 -23.21
CA ASN A 54 7.46 -6.93 -23.36
C ASN A 54 8.64 -6.79 -22.36
N ASN A 55 8.53 -7.36 -21.16
CA ASN A 55 9.60 -7.36 -20.16
C ASN A 55 9.70 -8.73 -19.47
N PRO A 56 10.53 -9.65 -19.99
CA PRO A 56 10.65 -11.01 -19.45
C PRO A 56 11.23 -11.09 -18.03
N ARG A 57 11.80 -9.99 -17.51
CA ARG A 57 12.32 -9.92 -16.13
C ARG A 57 11.24 -9.58 -15.10
N LEU A 58 10.02 -9.29 -15.54
CA LEU A 58 8.91 -9.01 -14.63
C LEU A 58 8.57 -10.28 -13.84
N PHE A 59 8.31 -10.14 -12.55
CA PHE A 59 7.87 -11.24 -11.69
C PHE A 59 6.59 -10.85 -10.95
N ASN A 60 5.81 -11.86 -10.57
CA ASN A 60 4.55 -11.65 -9.85
C ASN A 60 4.81 -11.73 -8.34
N GLY A 61 4.93 -10.58 -7.68
CA GLY A 61 5.07 -10.52 -6.22
C GLY A 61 3.72 -10.56 -5.50
N THR A 62 3.63 -11.31 -4.41
CA THR A 62 2.48 -11.34 -3.49
C THR A 62 2.41 -10.02 -2.72
N LYS A 63 1.20 -9.52 -2.45
CA LYS A 63 0.95 -8.26 -1.72
C LYS A 63 -0.19 -8.45 -0.73
N PHE A 64 -0.21 -7.64 0.33
CA PHE A 64 -1.39 -7.53 1.19
C PHE A 64 -2.52 -6.79 0.46
N ARG A 65 -3.76 -7.26 0.65
CA ARG A 65 -4.99 -6.64 0.16
C ARG A 65 -5.72 -6.00 1.33
N LEU A 66 -6.23 -4.78 1.15
CA LEU A 66 -7.19 -4.19 2.07
C LEU A 66 -8.62 -4.59 1.67
N ALA A 67 -9.32 -5.27 2.56
CA ALA A 67 -10.75 -5.56 2.40
C ALA A 67 -11.60 -4.41 2.94
N ALA A 68 -11.34 -4.02 4.19
CA ALA A 68 -12.04 -2.93 4.86
C ALA A 68 -11.15 -2.29 5.94
N PHE A 69 -11.55 -1.12 6.42
CA PHE A 69 -10.98 -0.52 7.61
C PHE A 69 -12.02 0.30 8.37
N THR A 70 -11.86 0.37 9.68
CA THR A 70 -12.67 1.22 10.57
C THR A 70 -11.75 2.00 11.50
N ALA A 71 -11.93 3.31 11.56
CA ALA A 71 -11.16 4.20 12.43
C ALA A 71 -12.04 4.77 13.55
N THR A 72 -11.49 4.81 14.76
CA THR A 72 -12.07 5.48 15.95
C THR A 72 -11.15 6.62 16.38
N PRO A 73 -11.29 7.21 17.58
CA PRO A 73 -10.25 8.09 18.11
C PRO A 73 -9.01 7.42 18.67
N THR A 74 -9.10 6.14 19.03
CA THR A 74 -8.03 5.46 19.77
C THR A 74 -7.51 4.23 19.07
N ARG A 75 -8.17 3.80 17.98
CA ARG A 75 -7.85 2.58 17.26
C ARG A 75 -8.25 2.63 15.78
N LEU A 76 -7.35 2.15 14.93
CA LEU A 76 -7.62 1.75 13.55
C LEU A 76 -7.66 0.22 13.49
N HIS A 77 -8.74 -0.33 12.94
CA HIS A 77 -8.85 -1.75 12.61
C HIS A 77 -8.85 -1.91 11.08
N MET A 78 -8.05 -2.84 10.57
CA MET A 78 -7.96 -3.14 9.14
C MET A 78 -8.09 -4.64 8.88
N GLU A 79 -8.93 -4.98 7.91
CA GLU A 79 -9.15 -6.35 7.45
C GLU A 79 -8.30 -6.61 6.22
N TRP A 80 -7.36 -7.54 6.34
CA TRP A 80 -6.32 -7.82 5.36
C TRP A 80 -6.49 -9.22 4.76
N GLY A 81 -6.32 -9.30 3.46
CA GLY A 81 -6.10 -10.56 2.74
C GLY A 81 -4.80 -10.52 1.95
N LEU A 82 -4.67 -11.42 0.98
CA LEU A 82 -3.62 -11.42 -0.01
C LEU A 82 -4.16 -11.09 -1.41
N THR A 83 -3.27 -10.53 -2.21
CA THR A 83 -3.40 -10.31 -3.65
C THR A 83 -2.00 -10.43 -4.26
N ASP A 84 -1.86 -10.14 -5.55
CA ASP A 84 -0.56 -10.06 -6.21
C ASP A 84 -0.47 -8.90 -7.20
N TYR A 85 0.74 -8.66 -7.69
CA TYR A 85 1.04 -7.60 -8.64
C TYR A 85 0.33 -7.80 -9.98
N LYS A 86 0.23 -9.04 -10.45
CA LYS A 86 -0.49 -9.45 -11.66
C LYS A 86 -1.96 -9.01 -11.61
N THR A 87 -2.66 -9.32 -10.51
CA THR A 87 -4.07 -8.99 -10.29
C THR A 87 -4.26 -7.48 -10.20
N TYR A 88 -3.34 -6.76 -9.55
CA TYR A 88 -3.34 -5.29 -9.55
C TYR A 88 -3.27 -4.70 -10.96
N LEU A 89 -2.36 -5.21 -11.80
CA LEU A 89 -2.21 -4.75 -13.19
C LEU A 89 -3.45 -5.03 -14.04
N GLY A 90 -4.06 -6.20 -13.86
CA GLY A 90 -5.25 -6.61 -14.60
C GLY A 90 -6.52 -5.84 -14.19
N LEU A 91 -6.55 -5.26 -12.99
CA LEU A 91 -7.74 -4.65 -12.40
C LEU A 91 -7.53 -3.18 -12.04
N CYS A 92 -6.86 -2.91 -10.93
CA CYS A 92 -6.82 -1.58 -10.31
C CYS A 92 -6.04 -0.54 -11.13
N SER A 93 -5.06 -0.94 -11.93
CA SER A 93 -4.36 0.00 -12.84
C SER A 93 -5.12 0.28 -14.15
N ARG A 94 -6.29 -0.33 -14.35
CA ARG A 94 -7.09 -0.23 -15.58
C ARG A 94 -8.39 0.54 -15.35
N CYS A 95 -8.40 1.82 -15.72
CA CYS A 95 -9.57 2.67 -15.59
C CYS A 95 -10.81 2.14 -16.34
N ASP A 96 -10.61 1.49 -17.48
CA ASP A 96 -11.67 0.86 -18.27
C ASP A 96 -12.35 -0.29 -17.50
N VAL A 97 -11.57 -1.15 -16.86
CA VAL A 97 -12.09 -2.25 -16.02
C VAL A 97 -12.84 -1.70 -14.82
N VAL A 98 -12.22 -0.77 -14.10
CA VAL A 98 -12.83 -0.22 -12.88
C VAL A 98 -14.15 0.49 -13.20
N SER A 99 -14.21 1.24 -14.30
CA SER A 99 -15.43 1.91 -14.74
C SER A 99 -16.54 0.91 -15.08
N SER A 100 -16.19 -0.22 -15.70
CA SER A 100 -17.14 -1.29 -16.03
C SER A 100 -17.67 -2.04 -14.80
N LEU A 101 -16.91 -2.07 -13.70
CA LEU A 101 -17.34 -2.65 -12.43
C LEU A 101 -18.30 -1.74 -11.66
N ALA A 102 -18.32 -0.43 -11.92
CA ALA A 102 -19.01 0.57 -11.10
C ALA A 102 -20.56 0.64 -11.28
N THR A 103 -21.21 -0.40 -11.77
CA THR A 103 -22.63 -0.39 -12.15
C THR A 103 -23.29 -1.72 -11.78
N PRO A 104 -24.08 -1.81 -10.68
CA PRO A 104 -25.16 -0.88 -10.29
C PRO A 104 -24.96 -0.18 -8.92
N PRO A 105 -25.79 0.83 -8.59
CA PRO A 105 -25.83 1.40 -7.24
C PRO A 105 -26.14 0.33 -6.19
N ASN A 106 -25.47 0.40 -5.04
CA ASN A 106 -25.60 -0.48 -3.85
C ASN A 106 -24.86 -1.82 -3.88
N GLN A 107 -23.98 -2.08 -4.86
CA GLN A 107 -23.05 -3.20 -4.77
C GLN A 107 -21.63 -2.69 -4.50
N ASP A 108 -21.03 -3.18 -3.41
CA ASP A 108 -19.61 -2.96 -3.18
C ASP A 108 -18.80 -3.79 -4.18
N THR A 109 -18.27 -3.11 -5.19
CA THR A 109 -17.50 -3.74 -6.27
C THR A 109 -16.01 -3.83 -5.94
N THR A 110 -15.58 -3.23 -4.82
CA THR A 110 -14.19 -3.29 -4.34
C THR A 110 -13.79 -4.70 -3.89
N ILE A 111 -14.77 -5.55 -3.57
CA ILE A 111 -14.58 -6.99 -3.31
C ILE A 111 -13.92 -7.72 -4.49
N TYR A 112 -14.10 -7.22 -5.71
CA TYR A 112 -13.52 -7.80 -6.92
C TYR A 112 -12.16 -7.21 -7.28
N LEU A 113 -11.71 -6.16 -6.57
CA LEU A 113 -10.46 -5.45 -6.85
C LEU A 113 -9.31 -6.01 -6.00
N SER A 114 -8.09 -5.90 -6.55
CA SER A 114 -6.86 -6.30 -5.85
C SER A 114 -6.65 -5.51 -4.55
N ASN A 115 -6.96 -4.21 -4.57
CA ASN A 115 -6.77 -3.26 -3.46
C ASN A 115 -5.49 -3.51 -2.66
N LYS A 116 -4.38 -3.71 -3.37
CA LYS A 116 -3.07 -3.89 -2.73
C LYS A 116 -2.78 -2.69 -1.82
N ILE A 117 -2.18 -2.97 -0.68
CA ILE A 117 -1.83 -1.94 0.31
C ILE A 117 -0.52 -1.28 -0.11
N GLY A 118 -0.55 0.05 -0.25
CA GLY A 118 0.65 0.88 -0.36
C GLY A 118 0.94 1.63 0.95
N VAL A 119 2.20 1.99 1.14
CA VAL A 119 2.67 2.87 2.21
C VAL A 119 3.47 4.02 1.62
N ALA A 120 3.33 5.20 2.21
CA ALA A 120 4.03 6.41 1.81
C ALA A 120 4.51 7.17 3.06
N GLY A 121 5.67 7.81 2.98
CA GLY A 121 6.35 8.40 4.12
C GLY A 121 6.71 9.86 3.89
N ALA A 122 6.05 10.76 4.59
CA ALA A 122 6.50 12.15 4.71
C ALA A 122 7.69 12.20 5.69
N LEU A 123 8.90 12.20 5.13
CA LEU A 123 10.13 12.32 5.91
C LEU A 123 10.41 13.79 6.23
N LEU A 124 10.34 14.14 7.51
CA LEU A 124 10.77 15.42 8.06
C LEU A 124 12.25 15.35 8.44
N THR A 125 13.01 16.35 8.02
CA THR A 125 14.43 16.52 8.37
C THR A 125 14.59 17.42 9.59
N ALA A 126 15.77 17.41 10.22
CA ALA A 126 16.03 18.23 11.40
C ALA A 126 15.98 19.75 11.12
N ASP A 127 16.11 20.18 9.85
CA ASP A 127 15.95 21.58 9.40
C ASP A 127 14.52 21.92 8.90
N ASP A 128 13.52 21.16 9.37
CA ASP A 128 12.08 21.34 9.10
C ASP A 128 11.75 21.29 7.59
N LYS A 129 12.43 20.44 6.83
CA LYS A 129 12.11 20.18 5.40
C LYS A 129 11.46 18.81 5.22
N VAL A 130 10.61 18.72 4.21
CA VAL A 130 10.01 17.45 3.75
C VAL A 130 10.82 16.93 2.57
N CYS A 131 11.20 15.65 2.61
CA CYS A 131 11.88 15.00 1.49
C CYS A 131 10.90 14.63 0.36
N PHE A 132 11.27 14.95 -0.87
CA PHE A 132 10.58 14.50 -2.08
C PHE A 132 11.58 13.82 -3.02
N LEU A 133 11.10 12.82 -3.74
CA LEU A 133 11.82 12.07 -4.76
C LEU A 133 11.30 12.47 -6.14
N LYS A 134 12.16 12.45 -7.17
CA LYS A 134 11.72 12.59 -8.56
C LYS A 134 11.74 11.22 -9.22
N ARG A 135 10.57 10.76 -9.65
CA ARG A 135 10.42 9.48 -10.34
C ARG A 135 11.13 9.51 -11.69
N SER A 136 11.74 8.39 -12.05
CA SER A 136 12.36 8.19 -13.37
C SER A 136 11.36 8.38 -14.51
N SER A 137 11.85 8.68 -15.72
CA SER A 137 11.00 8.87 -16.91
C SER A 137 10.50 7.55 -17.51
N VAL A 138 11.09 6.41 -17.14
CA VAL A 138 10.81 5.10 -17.74
C VAL A 138 9.98 4.16 -16.87
N VAL A 139 9.53 4.62 -15.69
CA VAL A 139 8.66 3.82 -14.83
C VAL A 139 7.25 3.71 -15.39
N GLY A 140 6.59 2.58 -15.13
CA GLY A 140 5.23 2.32 -15.63
C GLY A 140 4.13 3.16 -14.98
N ALA A 141 4.40 3.80 -13.84
CA ALA A 141 3.45 4.65 -13.13
C ALA A 141 4.08 6.01 -12.78
N TYR A 142 3.38 7.08 -13.16
CA TYR A 142 3.69 8.47 -12.82
C TYR A 142 5.12 8.92 -13.21
N PRO A 143 5.56 8.73 -14.47
CA PRO A 143 6.92 9.09 -14.89
C PRO A 143 7.16 10.61 -14.74
N ASN A 144 8.37 10.99 -14.33
CA ASN A 144 8.81 12.37 -14.08
C ASN A 144 8.06 13.14 -12.96
N MET A 145 7.14 12.52 -12.24
CA MET A 145 6.42 13.18 -11.14
C MET A 145 7.26 13.21 -9.86
N LEU A 146 6.96 14.19 -9.00
CA LEU A 146 7.44 14.18 -7.62
C LEU A 146 6.64 13.16 -6.82
N ASP A 147 7.34 12.47 -5.94
CA ASP A 147 6.79 11.48 -5.02
C ASP A 147 7.39 11.66 -3.62
N VAL A 148 6.81 11.01 -2.65
CA VAL A 148 7.46 10.78 -1.35
C VAL A 148 8.05 9.37 -1.33
N PRO A 149 9.00 9.07 -0.44
CA PRO A 149 9.45 7.70 -0.26
C PRO A 149 8.29 6.75 0.05
N GLY A 150 8.34 5.55 -0.50
CA GLY A 150 7.30 4.56 -0.20
C GLY A 150 7.25 3.39 -1.16
N GLY A 151 6.39 2.45 -0.80
CA GLY A 151 6.26 1.20 -1.53
C GLY A 151 5.13 0.35 -0.99
N HIS A 152 5.39 -0.94 -0.77
CA HIS A 152 4.34 -1.89 -0.42
C HIS A 152 4.85 -2.91 0.59
N PRO A 153 4.19 -3.08 1.75
CA PRO A 153 4.52 -4.16 2.66
C PRO A 153 4.36 -5.51 1.96
N GLU A 154 5.31 -6.42 2.17
CA GLU A 154 5.38 -7.69 1.46
C GLU A 154 5.10 -8.87 2.41
N PRO A 155 4.11 -9.74 2.12
CA PRO A 155 3.81 -10.90 2.95
C PRO A 155 5.00 -11.85 3.17
N GLU A 156 5.86 -11.98 2.15
CA GLU A 156 7.05 -12.83 2.20
C GLU A 156 8.08 -12.40 3.25
N HIS A 157 8.18 -11.11 3.56
CA HIS A 157 9.09 -10.60 4.61
C HIS A 157 8.74 -11.14 5.99
N ILE A 158 7.47 -11.49 6.22
CA ILE A 158 7.01 -12.10 7.46
C ILE A 158 6.64 -13.58 7.31
N GLY A 159 7.11 -14.22 6.23
CA GLY A 159 6.91 -15.65 5.99
C GLY A 159 5.44 -16.02 5.80
N ILE A 160 4.68 -15.18 5.11
CA ILE A 160 3.28 -15.44 4.74
C ILE A 160 3.17 -15.60 3.23
N ASP A 161 2.54 -16.69 2.81
CA ASP A 161 2.14 -16.94 1.43
C ASP A 161 0.70 -17.48 1.35
N TRP A 162 0.26 -17.85 0.15
CA TRP A 162 -1.09 -18.40 -0.08
C TRP A 162 -1.38 -19.70 0.67
N SER A 163 -0.35 -20.49 0.98
CA SER A 163 -0.47 -21.77 1.71
C SER A 163 -0.49 -21.59 3.22
N SER A 164 0.14 -20.53 3.73
CA SER A 164 0.19 -20.21 5.16
C SER A 164 -0.83 -19.17 5.60
N LEU A 165 -1.66 -18.65 4.67
CA LEU A 165 -2.67 -17.64 4.96
C LEU A 165 -3.76 -18.21 5.89
N PRO A 166 -3.95 -17.68 7.10
CA PRO A 166 -4.98 -18.18 8.02
C PRO A 166 -6.40 -18.02 7.46
N VAL A 167 -7.30 -18.91 7.85
CA VAL A 167 -8.76 -18.72 7.68
C VAL A 167 -9.32 -17.94 8.87
N GLU A 168 -8.97 -18.36 10.09
CA GLU A 168 -9.31 -17.63 11.31
C GLU A 168 -8.15 -16.73 11.72
N PRO A 169 -8.39 -15.44 12.01
CA PRO A 169 -7.32 -14.54 12.41
C PRO A 169 -6.62 -15.00 13.69
N ASP A 170 -5.29 -14.85 13.73
CA ASP A 170 -4.49 -15.15 14.91
C ASP A 170 -3.65 -13.95 15.37
N ASP A 171 -3.58 -13.75 16.68
CA ASP A 171 -2.93 -12.58 17.28
C ASP A 171 -1.44 -12.48 16.97
N ALA A 172 -0.74 -13.60 16.83
CA ALA A 172 0.70 -13.60 16.59
C ALA A 172 1.01 -13.11 15.17
N THR A 173 0.31 -13.63 14.17
CA THR A 173 0.39 -13.19 12.78
C THR A 173 -0.07 -11.74 12.63
N ASN A 174 -1.20 -11.38 13.24
CA ASN A 174 -1.72 -10.01 13.22
C ASN A 174 -0.71 -8.98 13.75
N ARG A 175 0.01 -9.31 14.84
CA ARG A 175 1.11 -8.47 15.34
C ARG A 175 2.28 -8.36 14.37
N ARG A 176 2.64 -9.44 13.66
CA ARG A 176 3.69 -9.40 12.62
C ARG A 176 3.26 -8.56 11.43
N CYS A 177 2.00 -8.63 11.01
CA CYS A 177 1.45 -7.75 9.98
C CYS A 177 1.51 -6.27 10.39
N ALA A 178 1.18 -5.95 11.64
CA ALA A 178 1.29 -4.58 12.16
C ALA A 178 2.73 -4.10 12.27
N ALA A 179 3.68 -4.98 12.60
CA ALA A 179 5.09 -4.66 12.53
C ALA A 179 5.51 -4.36 11.09
N GLU A 180 5.28 -5.28 10.14
CA GLU A 180 5.60 -5.11 8.72
C GLU A 180 4.99 -3.84 8.12
N PHE A 181 3.74 -3.51 8.47
CA PHE A 181 3.07 -2.30 7.97
C PHE A 181 3.81 -1.01 8.34
N PHE A 182 4.35 -0.92 9.55
CA PHE A 182 5.10 0.26 10.02
C PHE A 182 6.60 0.16 9.69
N ASP A 183 7.17 -1.04 9.73
CA ASP A 183 8.59 -1.26 9.48
C ASP A 183 8.92 -1.09 7.99
N SER A 184 8.04 -1.55 7.09
CA SER A 184 8.21 -1.40 5.64
C SER A 184 8.44 0.06 5.22
N ILE A 185 7.66 1.02 5.72
CA ILE A 185 7.87 2.42 5.31
C ILE A 185 9.19 3.00 5.82
N ALA A 186 9.66 2.56 6.99
CA ALA A 186 10.99 2.97 7.47
C ALA A 186 12.10 2.36 6.60
N VAL A 187 11.95 1.10 6.19
CA VAL A 187 12.87 0.42 5.26
C VAL A 187 12.90 1.13 3.91
N GLU A 188 11.76 1.43 3.30
CA GLU A 188 11.67 2.15 2.02
C GLU A 188 12.37 3.52 2.10
N ILE A 189 12.19 4.27 3.21
CA ILE A 189 12.90 5.53 3.43
C ILE A 189 14.42 5.33 3.49
N VAL A 190 14.89 4.30 4.20
CA VAL A 190 16.32 3.98 4.28
C VAL A 190 16.87 3.64 2.89
N GLU A 191 16.16 2.84 2.11
CA GLU A 191 16.62 2.36 0.80
C GLU A 191 16.59 3.46 -0.28
N GLU A 192 15.52 4.26 -0.34
CA GLU A 192 15.35 5.28 -1.37
C GLU A 192 16.07 6.59 -1.02
N VAL A 193 16.13 6.96 0.26
CA VAL A 193 16.70 8.24 0.72
C VAL A 193 18.11 8.08 1.29
N ASN A 194 18.55 6.84 1.54
CA ASN A 194 19.87 6.51 2.09
C ASN A 194 20.17 7.21 3.42
N VAL A 195 19.15 7.32 4.28
CA VAL A 195 19.30 7.79 5.67
C VAL A 195 19.48 6.59 6.60
N PRO A 196 20.34 6.66 7.64
CA PRO A 196 20.49 5.56 8.58
C PRO A 196 19.20 5.33 9.37
N SER A 197 18.81 4.07 9.55
CA SER A 197 17.62 3.72 10.34
C SER A 197 17.66 4.26 11.77
N SER A 198 18.86 4.37 12.36
CA SER A 198 19.06 4.90 13.71
C SER A 198 18.72 6.38 13.87
N THR A 199 18.57 7.13 12.77
CA THR A 199 18.19 8.55 12.83
C THR A 199 16.70 8.77 12.67
N LEU A 200 15.93 7.75 12.30
CA LEU A 200 14.50 7.84 12.06
C LEU A 200 13.69 7.69 13.37
N SER A 201 12.67 8.53 13.52
CA SER A 201 11.63 8.31 14.51
C SER A 201 10.74 7.12 14.10
N PRO A 202 10.03 6.50 15.04
CA PRO A 202 8.96 5.56 14.70
C PRO A 202 7.93 6.23 13.77
N PRO A 203 7.39 5.52 12.77
CA PRO A 203 6.34 6.06 11.92
C PRO A 203 5.05 6.31 12.67
N LEU A 204 4.40 7.42 12.30
CA LEU A 204 3.08 7.79 12.77
C LEU A 204 2.11 7.88 11.60
N LEU A 205 1.00 7.16 11.70
CA LEU A 205 0.03 7.01 10.61
C LEU A 205 -0.97 8.18 10.61
N LEU A 206 -0.98 8.94 9.51
CA LEU A 206 -1.80 10.15 9.36
C LEU A 206 -3.16 9.88 8.71
N GLY A 207 -3.25 8.89 7.81
CA GLY A 207 -4.41 8.71 6.96
C GLY A 207 -4.19 7.72 5.84
N VAL A 208 -5.19 7.60 4.98
CA VAL A 208 -5.13 6.82 3.74
C VAL A 208 -5.59 7.67 2.56
N THR A 209 -4.80 7.63 1.48
CA THR A 209 -5.20 8.17 0.19
C THR A 209 -5.72 7.04 -0.68
N LEU A 210 -6.94 7.19 -1.17
CA LEU A 210 -7.56 6.28 -2.12
C LEU A 210 -7.27 6.79 -3.54
N GLN A 211 -6.38 6.09 -4.23
CA GLN A 211 -5.77 6.53 -5.48
C GLN A 211 -6.56 6.04 -6.71
N GLY A 212 -6.79 6.98 -7.65
CA GLY A 212 -7.41 6.68 -8.93
C GLY A 212 -8.88 6.26 -8.82
N GLU A 213 -9.44 5.79 -9.94
CA GLU A 213 -10.82 5.32 -9.98
C GLU A 213 -11.00 4.02 -9.18
N ALA A 214 -9.95 3.20 -9.06
CA ALA A 214 -9.95 1.97 -8.28
C ALA A 214 -9.94 2.19 -6.77
N ALA A 215 -9.76 3.44 -6.31
CA ALA A 215 -9.59 3.78 -4.91
C ALA A 215 -8.50 2.94 -4.21
N THR A 216 -7.40 2.62 -4.92
CA THR A 216 -6.33 1.78 -4.36
C THR A 216 -5.70 2.46 -3.14
N PRO A 217 -5.62 1.80 -1.98
CA PRO A 217 -5.22 2.45 -0.74
C PRO A 217 -3.71 2.64 -0.64
N SER A 218 -3.30 3.85 -0.27
CA SER A 218 -1.93 4.17 0.11
C SER A 218 -1.94 4.89 1.45
N PHE A 219 -1.37 4.28 2.47
CA PHE A 219 -1.36 4.80 3.83
C PHE A 219 -0.20 5.77 4.04
N GLY A 220 -0.52 6.99 4.45
CA GLY A 220 0.44 8.06 4.64
C GLY A 220 0.94 8.10 6.08
N ASN A 221 2.26 8.00 6.24
CA ASN A 221 2.95 8.09 7.52
C ASN A 221 3.81 9.35 7.57
N VAL A 222 4.07 9.85 8.77
CA VAL A 222 5.12 10.85 9.02
C VAL A 222 6.23 10.23 9.86
N LEU A 223 7.47 10.52 9.49
CA LEU A 223 8.67 10.17 10.22
C LEU A 223 9.55 11.42 10.30
N SER A 224 10.26 11.62 11.41
CA SER A 224 11.33 12.60 11.49
C SER A 224 12.69 11.92 11.44
N SER A 225 13.68 12.62 10.89
CA SER A 225 15.09 12.24 10.93
C SER A 225 15.85 13.28 11.73
N THR A 226 16.84 12.86 12.51
CA THR A 226 17.78 13.76 13.20
C THR A 226 18.85 14.34 12.26
N ILE A 227 18.79 14.02 10.97
CA ILE A 227 19.73 14.49 9.94
C ILE A 227 19.11 15.68 9.18
N ASP A 228 19.94 16.70 8.91
CA ASP A 228 19.59 17.84 8.06
C ASP A 228 19.61 17.48 6.57
N ARG A 229 18.80 18.18 5.78
CA ARG A 229 18.75 18.03 4.31
C ARG A 229 20.12 17.97 3.60
N PRO A 230 21.15 18.80 3.91
CA PRO A 230 22.42 18.77 3.18
C PRO A 230 23.20 17.45 3.28
N THR A 231 22.92 16.65 4.31
CA THR A 231 23.58 15.36 4.56
C THR A 231 22.86 14.20 3.88
N ILE A 232 21.62 14.41 3.42
CA ILE A 232 20.85 13.39 2.70
C ILE A 232 21.35 13.25 1.27
N VAL A 233 21.82 12.06 0.93
CA VAL A 233 22.23 11.68 -0.43
C VAL A 233 21.19 10.72 -0.98
N ILE A 234 20.18 11.25 -1.68
CA ILE A 234 19.09 10.45 -2.26
C ILE A 234 19.69 9.41 -3.24
N CYS A 235 19.35 8.13 -3.05
CA CYS A 235 19.65 7.09 -4.02
C CYS A 235 18.69 7.26 -5.21
N ILE A 236 19.22 7.50 -6.40
CA ILE A 236 18.42 7.44 -7.63
C ILE A 236 18.36 5.97 -8.04
N MET A 237 17.24 5.28 -7.76
CA MET A 237 16.92 3.96 -8.33
C MET A 237 16.11 4.10 -9.62
#